data_AF-A0A960PI45-F1
#
_entry.id   AF-A0A960PI45-F1
#
_cell.length_a   1.000
_cell.length_b   1.000
_cell.length_c   1.000
_cell.angle_alpha   90.00
_cell.angle_beta   90.00
_cell.angle_gamma   90.00
#
_symmetry.space_group_name_H-M   'P 1'
#
loop_
_entity.id
_entity.type
_entity.pdbx_description
1 polymer ?
#
loop_
_entity_poly.entity_id
_entity_poly.type
_entity_poly.pdbx_seq_one_letter_code
_entity_poly.pdbx_strand_id
1 'polypeptide(L)'
;MARRPRPTTAPVPGDVLDPRNDPIAAGPPRREVGADDEVVHRATGARGTVDKWHRDWVVLRLRGGSTRRVTNLPGGFSMHGETFTLTGVARTRSPDGPRRTASGSIAAPDTGAKVARANRLWVEGDHDARLLERVWGDDLRDAAIVVEPLGGIDDLDAAVAEFGPGRHAKLAVLVDHLVPGTKEWHQTERQRSDASPWVTIVGHPYVDVWQCVRP
;
A
#
# COMPACT_ATOMS: atom_id res chain seq x y z
N MET A 1 45.46 38.54 9.11
CA MET A 1 44.98 37.84 10.33
C MET A 1 44.44 36.47 9.93
N ALA A 2 45.17 35.40 10.24
CA ALA A 2 44.78 34.04 9.87
C ALA A 2 43.63 33.54 10.77
N ARG A 3 42.57 33.02 10.16
CA ARG A 3 41.47 32.36 10.88
C ARG A 3 42.01 31.11 11.57
N ARG A 4 41.88 31.04 12.90
CA ARG A 4 42.19 29.82 13.68
C ARG A 4 41.28 28.67 13.24
N PRO A 5 41.81 27.44 13.13
CA PRO A 5 40.99 26.26 12.82
C PRO A 5 40.00 25.99 13.97
N ARG A 6 38.79 25.52 13.62
CA ARG A 6 37.78 25.13 14.62
C ARG A 6 38.27 23.89 15.38
N PRO A 7 38.18 23.86 16.72
CA PRO A 7 38.50 22.68 17.50
C PRO A 7 37.51 21.53 17.22
N THR A 8 38.05 20.32 17.07
CA THR A 8 37.37 19.09 16.64
C THR A 8 36.71 18.31 17.81
N THR A 9 36.67 18.87 19.02
CA THR A 9 36.19 18.18 20.23
C THR A 9 34.83 18.69 20.70
N ALA A 10 33.99 17.77 21.17
CA ALA A 10 32.65 18.02 21.68
C ALA A 10 32.63 19.08 22.81
N PRO A 11 31.54 19.84 22.97
CA PRO A 11 31.39 20.86 24.01
C PRO A 11 31.53 20.27 25.41
N VAL A 12 32.14 21.02 26.33
CA VAL A 12 32.28 20.64 27.75
C VAL A 12 31.09 21.23 28.51
N PRO A 13 30.22 20.43 29.13
CA PRO A 13 29.08 20.95 29.88
C PRO A 13 29.52 21.82 31.05
N GLY A 14 28.94 23.02 31.19
CA GLY A 14 29.06 23.86 32.39
C GLY A 14 30.05 25.03 32.32
N ASP A 15 30.88 25.14 31.27
CA ASP A 15 31.77 26.31 31.10
C ASP A 15 31.13 27.37 30.20
N VAL A 16 30.64 28.46 30.82
CA VAL A 16 29.91 29.54 30.13
C VAL A 16 30.84 30.47 29.34
N LEU A 17 32.15 30.44 29.59
CA LEU A 17 33.15 31.26 28.88
C LEU A 17 33.83 30.51 27.73
N ASP A 18 33.54 29.22 27.56
CA ASP A 18 34.00 28.45 26.42
C ASP A 18 33.32 28.94 25.13
N PRO A 19 34.06 29.43 24.13
CA PRO A 19 33.47 29.86 22.85
C PRO A 19 32.76 28.73 22.09
N ARG A 20 32.96 27.45 22.47
CA ARG A 20 32.18 26.29 21.99
C ARG A 20 30.78 26.20 22.60
N ASN A 21 30.58 26.81 23.76
CA ASN A 21 29.31 26.95 24.46
C ASN A 21 28.65 28.31 24.23
N ASP A 22 29.25 29.16 23.38
CA ASP A 22 28.64 30.44 22.99
C ASP A 22 27.37 30.18 22.15
N PRO A 23 26.17 30.46 22.69
CA PRO A 23 24.92 30.23 21.97
C PRO A 23 24.80 31.08 20.71
N ILE A 24 25.54 32.19 20.61
CA ILE A 24 25.59 33.04 19.41
C ILE A 24 26.40 32.34 18.31
N ALA A 25 27.49 31.65 18.67
CA ALA A 25 28.32 30.92 17.72
C ALA A 25 27.68 29.62 17.20
N ALA A 26 26.84 28.97 18.02
CA ALA A 26 26.14 27.73 17.66
C ALA A 26 24.95 27.95 16.71
N GLY A 27 24.39 29.17 16.68
CA GLY A 27 23.19 29.49 15.92
C GLY A 27 21.89 28.98 16.57
N PRO A 28 20.73 29.33 16.01
CA PRO A 28 19.44 28.95 16.58
C PRO A 28 19.28 27.43 16.60
N PRO A 29 18.66 26.85 17.65
CA PRO A 29 18.47 25.41 17.75
C PRO A 29 17.68 24.89 16.55
N ARG A 30 17.95 23.65 16.15
CA ARG A 30 17.31 23.00 15.00
C ARG A 30 16.32 21.97 15.53
N ARG A 31 15.08 21.99 15.01
CA ARG A 31 14.00 21.15 15.53
C ARG A 31 13.10 20.66 14.39
N GLU A 32 12.71 19.40 14.51
CA GLU A 32 11.58 18.80 13.80
C GLU A 32 10.33 18.92 14.70
N VAL A 33 9.18 19.20 14.11
CA VAL A 33 7.90 19.38 14.84
C VAL A 33 6.88 18.32 14.43
N GLY A 34 5.96 17.96 15.31
CA GLY A 34 4.83 17.10 14.98
C GLY A 34 3.91 17.72 13.92
N ALA A 35 3.16 16.87 13.20
CA ALA A 35 2.18 17.34 12.20
C ALA A 35 1.08 18.25 12.81
N ASP A 36 0.76 18.03 14.08
CA ASP A 36 -0.26 18.77 14.82
C ASP A 36 0.33 19.90 15.69
N ASP A 37 1.66 20.05 15.71
CA ASP A 37 2.32 21.11 16.48
C ASP A 37 2.06 22.48 15.84
N GLU A 38 1.61 23.42 16.67
CA GLU A 38 1.34 24.78 16.23
C GLU A 38 2.61 25.64 16.36
N VAL A 39 3.08 26.15 15.21
CA VAL A 39 4.28 26.99 15.13
C VAL A 39 3.92 28.42 14.71
N VAL A 40 4.78 29.36 15.08
CA VAL A 40 4.69 30.77 14.66
C VAL A 40 5.87 31.12 13.78
N HIS A 41 5.62 31.57 12.56
CA HIS A 41 6.65 32.14 11.70
C HIS A 41 6.93 33.60 12.12
N ARG A 42 8.14 33.87 12.61
CA ARG A 42 8.48 35.11 13.30
C ARG A 42 8.43 36.35 12.43
N ALA A 43 8.84 36.25 11.16
CA ALA A 43 8.90 37.41 10.28
C ALA A 43 7.52 37.87 9.78
N THR A 44 6.53 36.98 9.72
CA THR A 44 5.18 37.31 9.22
C THR A 44 4.09 37.25 10.29
N GLY A 45 4.40 36.73 11.49
CA GLY A 45 3.42 36.46 12.54
C GLY A 45 2.43 35.34 12.22
N ALA A 46 2.62 34.61 11.12
CA ALA A 46 1.71 33.55 10.71
C ALA A 46 1.77 32.37 11.70
N ARG A 47 0.61 31.97 12.22
CA ARG A 47 0.46 30.90 13.23
C ARG A 47 -0.40 29.77 12.68
N GLY A 48 0.10 28.54 12.78
CA GLY A 48 -0.60 27.36 12.27
C GLY A 48 0.23 26.08 12.36
N THR A 49 -0.31 24.99 11.85
CA THR A 49 0.42 23.71 11.75
C THR A 49 1.19 23.65 10.43
N VAL A 50 2.23 22.83 10.39
CA VAL A 50 3.03 22.66 9.17
C VAL A 50 2.34 21.70 8.22
N ASP A 51 1.91 22.19 7.06
CA ASP A 51 1.31 21.38 6.00
C ASP A 51 2.37 20.76 5.07
N LYS A 52 3.36 21.56 4.66
CA LYS A 52 4.48 21.11 3.83
C LYS A 52 5.77 21.74 4.31
N TRP A 53 6.84 20.95 4.33
CA TRP A 53 8.17 21.43 4.65
C TRP A 53 9.11 21.23 3.46
N HIS A 54 9.92 22.25 3.20
CA HIS A 54 11.06 22.22 2.31
C HIS A 54 12.23 22.95 2.99
N ARG A 55 13.46 22.68 2.53
CA ARG A 55 14.67 23.30 3.10
C ARG A 55 14.57 24.81 3.19
N ASP A 56 14.10 25.47 2.14
CA ASP A 56 14.10 26.95 2.03
C ASP A 56 12.73 27.61 2.29
N TRP A 57 11.65 26.82 2.39
CA TRP A 57 10.30 27.34 2.56
C TRP A 57 9.38 26.33 3.24
N VAL A 58 8.33 26.83 3.88
CA VAL A 58 7.36 26.03 4.64
C VAL A 58 5.96 26.51 4.28
N VAL A 59 5.01 25.60 4.14
CA VAL A 59 3.58 25.92 4.02
C VAL A 59 2.93 25.67 5.36
N LEU A 60 2.34 26.72 5.94
CA LEU A 60 1.56 26.66 7.16
C LEU A 60 0.08 26.56 6.81
N ARG A 61 -0.65 25.66 7.48
CA ARG A 61 -2.12 25.67 7.53
C ARG A 61 -2.54 26.52 8.72
N LEU A 62 -3.15 27.67 8.44
CA LEU A 62 -3.63 28.60 9.46
C LEU A 62 -4.90 28.07 10.12
N ARG A 63 -5.24 28.59 11.31
CA ARG A 63 -6.46 28.20 12.05
C ARG A 63 -7.76 28.34 11.26
N GLY A 64 -7.81 29.27 10.30
CA GLY A 64 -8.95 29.46 9.40
C GLY A 64 -9.00 28.50 8.20
N GLY A 65 -8.15 27.47 8.16
CA GLY A 65 -8.09 26.48 7.08
C GLY A 65 -7.31 26.92 5.83
N SER A 66 -7.02 28.21 5.68
CA SER A 66 -6.19 28.72 4.59
C SER A 66 -4.72 28.35 4.76
N THR A 67 -4.00 28.26 3.64
CA THR A 67 -2.56 27.93 3.63
C THR A 67 -1.71 29.15 3.30
N ARG A 68 -0.53 29.26 3.91
CA ARG A 68 0.44 30.33 3.65
C ARG A 68 1.86 29.78 3.53
N ARG A 69 2.54 30.09 2.43
CA ARG A 69 3.96 29.81 2.26
C ARG A 69 4.82 30.90 2.93
N VAL A 70 5.84 30.49 3.66
CA VAL A 70 6.82 31.34 4.35
C VAL A 70 8.24 30.84 4.09
N THR A 71 9.24 31.69 4.28
CA THR A 71 10.66 31.33 4.10
C THR A 71 11.18 30.57 5.33
N ASN A 72 12.00 29.54 5.13
CA ASN A 72 12.63 28.80 6.21
C ASN A 72 14.02 29.38 6.54
N LEU A 73 14.04 30.48 7.29
CA LEU A 73 15.31 31.09 7.75
C LEU A 73 15.79 30.43 9.05
N PRO A 74 17.11 30.42 9.32
CA PRO A 74 17.64 30.04 10.62
C PRO A 74 16.95 30.82 11.75
N GLY A 75 16.36 30.12 12.72
CA GLY A 75 15.64 30.74 13.85
C GLY A 75 14.32 31.42 13.47
N GLY A 76 13.78 31.12 12.29
CA GLY A 76 12.59 31.75 11.72
C GLY A 76 11.26 31.33 12.36
N PHE A 77 11.26 30.27 13.18
CA PHE A 77 10.06 29.73 13.81
C PHE A 77 10.14 29.82 15.34
N SER A 78 9.00 29.86 16.01
CA SER A 78 8.90 29.69 17.45
C SER A 78 7.71 28.82 17.88
N MET A 79 7.88 28.15 19.01
CA MET A 79 6.88 27.29 19.65
C MET A 79 7.16 27.29 21.16
N HIS A 80 6.12 27.48 21.99
CA HIS A 80 6.24 27.58 23.46
C HIS A 80 7.29 28.59 23.95
N GLY A 81 7.47 29.70 23.23
CA GLY A 81 8.45 30.74 23.59
C GLY A 81 9.89 30.48 23.12
N GLU A 82 10.18 29.28 22.62
CA GLU A 82 11.51 28.92 22.09
C GLU A 82 11.58 29.18 20.59
N THR A 83 12.67 29.80 20.13
CA THR A 83 12.93 30.06 18.70
C THR A 83 13.83 28.98 18.11
N PHE A 84 13.54 28.50 16.90
CA PHE A 84 14.29 27.43 16.26
C PHE A 84 14.27 27.53 14.72
N THR A 85 15.17 26.78 14.10
CA THR A 85 15.17 26.51 12.66
C THR A 85 14.40 25.22 12.40
N LEU A 86 13.35 25.28 11.58
CA LEU A 86 12.54 24.11 11.28
C LEU A 86 13.28 23.19 10.29
N THR A 87 13.58 21.97 10.72
CA THR A 87 14.34 21.00 9.93
C THR A 87 13.51 19.84 9.38
N GLY A 88 12.22 19.79 9.68
CA GLY A 88 11.32 18.75 9.20
C GLY A 88 9.99 18.76 9.93
N VAL A 89 9.09 17.89 9.50
CA VAL A 89 7.86 17.55 10.24
C VAL A 89 7.91 16.06 10.54
N ALA A 90 7.82 15.71 11.81
CA ALA A 90 7.72 14.35 12.27
C ALA A 90 6.44 13.80 11.65
N ARG A 91 6.61 12.89 10.69
CA ARG A 91 5.50 12.17 10.08
C ARG A 91 4.85 11.36 11.20
N THR A 92 3.70 11.82 11.68
CA THR A 92 2.76 10.89 12.29
C THR A 92 2.52 9.83 11.23
N ARG A 93 2.88 8.58 11.52
CA ARG A 93 2.33 7.47 10.75
C ARG A 93 0.81 7.66 10.90
N SER A 94 0.16 8.18 9.87
CA SER A 94 -1.28 8.01 9.75
C SER A 94 -1.56 6.54 10.02
N PRO A 95 -2.62 6.18 10.76
CA PRO A 95 -3.03 4.79 10.83
C PRO A 95 -3.04 4.31 9.38
N ASP A 96 -2.22 3.30 9.07
CA ASP A 96 -2.06 2.82 7.70
C ASP A 96 -3.47 2.71 7.13
N GLY A 97 -3.73 3.47 6.06
CA GLY A 97 -5.00 3.37 5.36
C GLY A 97 -5.26 1.91 5.03
N PRO A 98 -6.53 1.50 4.81
CA PRO A 98 -6.88 0.09 4.64
C PRO A 98 -5.87 -0.60 3.72
N ARG A 99 -5.10 -1.54 4.31
CA ARG A 99 -4.05 -2.27 3.59
C ARG A 99 -4.70 -2.92 2.38
N ARG A 100 -4.01 -2.96 1.25
CA ARG A 100 -4.54 -3.59 0.04
C ARG A 100 -3.82 -4.91 -0.23
N THR A 101 -4.55 -5.89 -0.76
CA THR A 101 -3.99 -7.12 -1.33
C THR A 101 -3.37 -6.84 -2.71
N ALA A 102 -2.63 -7.79 -3.27
CA ALA A 102 -2.03 -7.64 -4.60
C ALA A 102 -3.07 -7.45 -5.71
N SER A 103 -4.29 -7.98 -5.52
CA SER A 103 -5.44 -7.77 -6.41
C SER A 103 -6.05 -6.37 -6.31
N GLY A 104 -5.70 -5.61 -5.27
CA GLY A 104 -6.20 -4.27 -5.00
C GLY A 104 -7.42 -4.21 -4.06
N SER A 105 -7.92 -5.35 -3.57
CA SER A 105 -8.93 -5.42 -2.51
C SER A 105 -8.45 -4.82 -1.21
N ILE A 106 -9.36 -4.46 -0.31
CA ILE A 106 -9.02 -4.12 1.07
C ILE A 106 -8.68 -5.43 1.79
N ALA A 107 -7.46 -5.54 2.28
CA ALA A 107 -6.99 -6.67 3.05
C ALA A 107 -7.82 -6.80 4.33
N ALA A 108 -8.31 -8.02 4.56
CA ALA A 108 -8.95 -8.37 5.81
C ALA A 108 -7.97 -8.18 6.99
N PRO A 109 -8.51 -7.96 8.21
CA PRO A 109 -7.71 -8.09 9.42
C PRO A 109 -6.99 -9.43 9.44
N ASP A 110 -5.76 -9.45 9.94
CA ASP A 110 -5.02 -10.70 10.09
C ASP A 110 -5.79 -11.63 11.04
N THR A 111 -6.35 -12.71 10.50
CA THR A 111 -7.20 -13.66 11.23
C THR A 111 -6.52 -15.02 11.43
N GLY A 112 -5.22 -15.12 11.19
CA GLY A 112 -4.49 -16.38 11.29
C GLY A 112 -4.91 -17.41 10.22
N ALA A 113 -4.35 -18.62 10.29
CA ALA A 113 -4.62 -19.68 9.33
C ALA A 113 -6.06 -20.21 9.47
N LYS A 114 -6.79 -20.25 8.35
CA LYS A 114 -8.13 -20.82 8.25
C LYS A 114 -8.06 -22.24 7.68
N VAL A 115 -8.93 -23.13 8.14
CA VAL A 115 -9.13 -24.44 7.49
C VAL A 115 -9.76 -24.19 6.11
N ALA A 116 -9.17 -24.76 5.07
CA ALA A 116 -9.71 -24.70 3.72
C ALA A 116 -11.16 -25.22 3.69
N ARG A 117 -12.06 -24.49 3.02
CA ARG A 117 -13.39 -25.02 2.73
C ARG A 117 -13.29 -26.12 1.68
N ALA A 118 -14.35 -26.92 1.56
CA ALA A 118 -14.43 -27.91 0.50
C ALA A 118 -14.58 -27.29 -0.90
N ASN A 119 -14.75 -25.96 -1.02
CA ASN A 119 -14.82 -25.29 -2.31
C ASN A 119 -13.49 -25.34 -3.07
N ARG A 120 -13.55 -25.45 -4.40
CA ARG A 120 -12.38 -25.50 -5.29
C ARG A 120 -12.48 -24.50 -6.44
N LEU A 121 -11.33 -23.97 -6.83
CA LEU A 121 -11.12 -23.24 -8.08
C LEU A 121 -10.14 -24.05 -8.93
N TRP A 122 -10.64 -24.68 -9.98
CA TRP A 122 -9.83 -25.40 -10.95
C TRP A 122 -9.32 -24.47 -12.03
N VAL A 123 -8.06 -24.65 -12.41
CA VAL A 123 -7.42 -23.95 -13.52
C VAL A 123 -6.81 -24.95 -14.49
N GLU A 124 -6.62 -24.54 -15.74
CA GLU A 124 -6.09 -25.43 -16.77
C GLU A 124 -4.66 -25.87 -16.47
N GLY A 125 -3.78 -24.93 -16.10
CA GLY A 125 -2.36 -25.20 -15.89
C GLY A 125 -1.74 -24.60 -14.63
N ASP A 126 -0.52 -25.08 -14.33
CA ASP A 126 0.30 -24.58 -13.22
C ASP A 126 0.61 -23.08 -13.34
N HIS A 127 0.70 -22.55 -14.57
CA HIS A 127 0.98 -21.14 -14.78
C HIS A 127 -0.13 -20.26 -14.21
N ASP A 128 -1.39 -20.62 -14.46
CA ASP A 128 -2.55 -19.89 -13.97
C ASP A 128 -2.66 -20.01 -12.46
N ALA A 129 -2.41 -21.20 -11.91
CA ALA A 129 -2.38 -21.40 -10.46
C ALA A 129 -1.35 -20.46 -9.79
N ARG A 130 -0.16 -20.32 -10.39
CA ARG A 130 0.89 -19.40 -9.90
C ARG A 130 0.50 -17.94 -10.06
N LEU A 131 -0.18 -17.57 -11.15
CA LEU A 131 -0.67 -16.20 -11.34
C LEU A 131 -1.75 -15.85 -10.33
N LEU A 132 -2.71 -16.75 -10.11
CA LEU A 132 -3.76 -16.59 -9.10
C LEU A 132 -3.18 -16.48 -7.70
N GLU A 133 -2.21 -17.32 -7.35
CA GLU A 133 -1.52 -17.22 -6.07
C GLU A 133 -0.82 -15.86 -5.91
N ARG A 134 -0.13 -15.38 -6.95
CA ARG A 134 0.59 -14.11 -6.91
C ARG A 134 -0.32 -12.90 -6.78
N VAL A 135 -1.49 -12.91 -7.42
CA VAL A 135 -2.38 -11.74 -7.50
C VAL A 135 -3.49 -11.81 -6.45
N TRP A 136 -4.10 -12.98 -6.25
CA TRP A 136 -5.28 -13.20 -5.39
C TRP A 136 -5.03 -14.16 -4.22
N GLY A 137 -3.81 -14.63 -3.98
CA GLY A 137 -3.53 -15.60 -2.92
C GLY A 137 -4.06 -15.18 -1.54
N ASP A 138 -3.94 -13.90 -1.18
CA ASP A 138 -4.48 -13.36 0.06
C ASP A 138 -6.02 -13.40 0.09
N ASP A 139 -6.67 -12.96 -0.99
CA ASP A 139 -8.12 -12.95 -1.14
C ASP A 139 -8.71 -14.38 -1.08
N LEU A 140 -8.06 -15.34 -1.75
CA LEU A 140 -8.50 -16.73 -1.82
C LEU A 140 -8.34 -17.45 -0.47
N ARG A 141 -7.26 -17.17 0.27
CA ARG A 141 -7.09 -17.66 1.65
C ARG A 141 -8.16 -17.11 2.58
N ASP A 142 -8.52 -15.83 2.45
CA ASP A 142 -9.58 -15.24 3.26
C ASP A 142 -10.94 -15.90 2.99
N ALA A 143 -11.22 -16.19 1.72
CA ALA A 143 -12.39 -16.93 1.26
C ALA A 143 -12.33 -18.45 1.56
N ALA A 144 -11.17 -18.95 2.01
CA ALA A 144 -10.84 -20.35 2.23
C ALA A 144 -11.08 -21.23 0.99
N ILE A 145 -10.72 -20.72 -0.20
CA ILE A 145 -10.82 -21.42 -1.49
C ILE A 145 -9.45 -21.99 -1.84
N VAL A 146 -9.43 -23.26 -2.28
CA VAL A 146 -8.21 -23.92 -2.76
C VAL A 146 -8.18 -23.88 -4.29
N VAL A 147 -7.02 -23.57 -4.85
CA VAL A 147 -6.76 -23.59 -6.30
C VAL A 147 -6.04 -24.89 -6.64
N GLU A 148 -6.54 -25.61 -7.65
CA GLU A 148 -5.95 -26.87 -8.13
C GLU A 148 -5.80 -26.83 -9.66
N PRO A 149 -4.61 -27.12 -10.21
CA PRO A 149 -4.43 -27.27 -11.65
C PRO A 149 -4.97 -28.63 -12.12
N LEU A 150 -5.76 -28.64 -13.20
CA LEU A 150 -6.30 -29.86 -13.80
C LEU A 150 -5.35 -30.52 -14.80
N GLY A 151 -4.43 -29.76 -15.41
CA GLY A 151 -3.56 -30.25 -16.47
C GLY A 151 -4.27 -30.43 -17.81
N GLY A 152 -5.36 -29.68 -18.04
CA GLY A 152 -6.25 -29.78 -19.19
C GLY A 152 -7.72 -30.01 -18.79
N ILE A 153 -8.66 -29.66 -19.65
CA ILE A 153 -10.12 -29.81 -19.39
C ILE A 153 -10.79 -30.90 -20.23
N ASP A 154 -10.00 -31.76 -20.89
CA ASP A 154 -10.50 -32.79 -21.79
C ASP A 154 -11.42 -33.82 -21.11
N ASP A 155 -11.23 -34.07 -19.81
CA ASP A 155 -12.06 -34.99 -19.01
C ASP A 155 -12.77 -34.29 -17.84
N LEU A 156 -13.21 -33.05 -18.08
CA LEU A 156 -13.87 -32.23 -17.06
C LEU A 156 -15.11 -32.92 -16.47
N ASP A 157 -15.90 -33.63 -17.30
CA ASP A 157 -17.11 -34.33 -16.85
C ASP A 157 -16.80 -35.39 -15.79
N ALA A 158 -15.76 -36.22 -15.99
CA ALA A 158 -15.39 -37.25 -15.04
C ALA A 158 -14.83 -36.64 -13.75
N ALA A 159 -13.96 -35.62 -13.87
CA ALA A 159 -13.41 -34.92 -12.71
C ALA A 159 -14.51 -34.28 -11.87
N VAL A 160 -15.49 -33.60 -12.50
CA VAL A 160 -16.64 -33.02 -11.80
C VAL A 160 -17.48 -34.10 -11.12
N ALA A 161 -17.72 -35.23 -11.78
CA ALA A 161 -18.46 -36.34 -11.18
C ALA A 161 -17.74 -36.92 -9.95
N GLU A 162 -16.41 -37.06 -10.01
CA GLU A 162 -15.58 -37.53 -8.90
C GLU A 162 -15.59 -36.55 -7.72
N PHE A 163 -15.46 -35.25 -7.99
CA PHE A 163 -15.49 -34.22 -6.96
C PHE A 163 -16.85 -34.10 -6.26
N GLY A 164 -17.94 -34.32 -7.00
CA GLY A 164 -19.31 -34.25 -6.49
C GLY A 164 -19.72 -32.86 -5.96
N PRO A 165 -19.74 -31.80 -6.81
CA PRO A 165 -20.11 -30.47 -6.39
C PRO A 165 -21.48 -30.41 -5.70
N GLY A 166 -21.56 -29.64 -4.61
CA GLY A 166 -22.77 -29.53 -3.82
C GLY A 166 -22.84 -28.23 -3.02
N ARG A 167 -23.92 -28.07 -2.26
CA ARG A 167 -24.17 -26.87 -1.44
C ARG A 167 -23.03 -26.48 -0.49
N HIS A 168 -22.19 -27.45 -0.10
CA HIS A 168 -21.07 -27.28 0.83
C HIS A 168 -19.68 -27.41 0.17
N ALA A 169 -19.64 -27.77 -1.11
CA ALA A 169 -18.41 -27.98 -1.89
C ALA A 169 -18.68 -27.49 -3.31
N LYS A 170 -18.62 -26.17 -3.49
CA LYS A 170 -18.83 -25.54 -4.79
C LYS A 170 -17.55 -25.62 -5.61
N LEU A 171 -17.73 -25.72 -6.92
CA LEU A 171 -16.64 -25.78 -7.87
C LEU A 171 -16.69 -24.57 -8.81
N ALA A 172 -15.58 -23.87 -8.94
CA ALA A 172 -15.36 -22.93 -10.02
C ALA A 172 -14.27 -23.49 -10.95
N VAL A 173 -14.44 -23.29 -12.26
CA VAL A 173 -13.45 -23.69 -13.27
C VAL A 173 -13.10 -22.45 -14.09
N LEU A 174 -11.82 -22.10 -14.12
CA LEU A 174 -11.28 -21.06 -14.98
C LEU A 174 -10.61 -21.74 -16.16
N VAL A 175 -11.23 -21.62 -17.33
CA VAL A 175 -10.65 -22.06 -18.61
C VAL A 175 -9.94 -20.88 -19.27
N ASP A 176 -8.98 -21.15 -20.14
CA ASP A 176 -8.29 -20.12 -20.92
C ASP A 176 -9.32 -19.21 -21.59
N HIS A 177 -10.15 -19.75 -22.47
CA HIS A 177 -11.17 -18.97 -23.15
C HIS A 177 -12.53 -19.65 -23.16
N LEU A 178 -13.58 -18.82 -23.21
CA LEU A 178 -14.95 -19.31 -23.22
C LEU A 178 -15.75 -18.62 -24.32
N VAL A 179 -15.43 -18.97 -25.57
CA VAL A 179 -15.99 -18.34 -26.77
C VAL A 179 -16.86 -19.35 -27.53
N PRO A 180 -18.10 -19.03 -27.92
CA PRO A 180 -18.97 -19.95 -28.65
C PRO A 180 -18.29 -20.58 -29.86
N GLY A 181 -18.38 -21.91 -29.96
CA GLY A 181 -17.81 -22.69 -31.06
C GLY A 181 -16.34 -23.07 -30.92
N THR A 182 -15.66 -22.73 -29.82
CA THR A 182 -14.30 -23.21 -29.56
C THR A 182 -14.29 -24.57 -28.86
N LYS A 183 -13.10 -25.19 -28.79
CA LYS A 183 -12.91 -26.50 -28.17
C LYS A 183 -13.34 -26.47 -26.69
N GLU A 184 -13.00 -25.41 -25.99
CA GLU A 184 -13.22 -25.14 -24.57
C GLU A 184 -14.70 -24.89 -24.30
N TRP A 185 -15.38 -24.19 -25.22
CA TRP A 185 -16.83 -24.04 -25.17
C TRP A 185 -17.55 -25.39 -25.24
N HIS A 186 -17.14 -26.26 -26.17
CA HIS A 186 -17.75 -27.58 -26.32
C HIS A 186 -17.44 -28.50 -25.13
N GLN A 187 -16.21 -28.50 -24.63
CA GLN A 187 -15.82 -29.32 -23.47
C GLN A 187 -16.56 -28.93 -22.19
N THR A 188 -16.95 -27.66 -22.04
CA THR A 188 -17.62 -27.15 -20.83
C THR A 188 -19.14 -27.13 -20.93
N GLU A 189 -19.71 -27.43 -22.10
CA GLU A 189 -21.13 -27.21 -22.41
C GLU A 189 -22.07 -27.89 -21.41
N ARG A 190 -21.80 -29.15 -21.06
CA ARG A 190 -22.62 -29.93 -20.12
C ARG A 190 -22.62 -29.33 -18.72
N GLN A 191 -21.44 -28.96 -18.23
CA GLN A 191 -21.25 -28.42 -16.88
C GLN A 191 -21.71 -26.97 -16.73
N ARG A 192 -21.94 -26.28 -17.84
CA ARG A 192 -22.50 -24.92 -17.87
C ARG A 192 -24.02 -24.89 -17.93
N SER A 193 -24.66 -26.05 -18.09
CA SER A 193 -26.12 -26.15 -18.10
C SER A 193 -26.70 -25.92 -16.69
N ASP A 194 -27.98 -25.56 -16.64
CA ASP A 194 -28.72 -25.36 -15.38
C ASP A 194 -28.75 -26.62 -14.47
N ALA A 195 -28.37 -27.79 -15.01
CA ALA A 195 -28.25 -29.03 -14.26
C ALA A 195 -27.08 -29.04 -13.25
N SER A 196 -26.11 -28.13 -13.38
CA SER A 196 -24.92 -28.04 -12.52
C SER A 196 -24.90 -26.75 -11.68
N PRO A 197 -25.86 -26.53 -10.76
CA PRO A 197 -26.01 -25.25 -10.02
C PRO A 197 -24.84 -24.94 -9.05
N TRP A 198 -23.97 -25.93 -8.79
CA TRP A 198 -22.81 -25.81 -7.90
C TRP A 198 -21.48 -25.67 -8.65
N VAL A 199 -21.53 -25.69 -9.99
CA VAL A 199 -20.39 -25.50 -10.87
C VAL A 199 -20.51 -24.15 -11.55
N THR A 200 -19.43 -23.36 -11.53
CA THR A 200 -19.35 -22.10 -12.26
C THR A 200 -18.15 -22.13 -13.18
N ILE A 201 -18.37 -21.99 -14.48
CA ILE A 201 -17.29 -21.98 -15.47
C ILE A 201 -17.15 -20.60 -16.08
N VAL A 202 -15.94 -20.06 -16.02
CA VAL A 202 -15.57 -18.76 -16.57
C VAL A 202 -14.31 -18.91 -17.43
N GLY A 203 -14.15 -18.03 -18.39
CA GLY A 203 -12.94 -17.93 -19.20
C GLY A 203 -12.89 -16.57 -19.89
N HIS A 204 -11.74 -16.21 -20.45
CA HIS A 204 -11.61 -14.92 -21.11
C HIS A 204 -12.32 -14.91 -22.49
N PRO A 205 -12.78 -13.75 -22.97
CA PRO A 205 -13.58 -13.65 -24.21
C PRO A 205 -12.72 -13.65 -25.49
N TYR A 206 -11.43 -13.91 -25.39
CA TYR A 206 -10.47 -13.87 -26.50
C TYR A 206 -9.93 -15.26 -26.79
N VAL A 207 -9.70 -15.62 -28.04
CA VAL A 207 -9.02 -16.89 -28.38
C VAL A 207 -7.53 -16.63 -28.62
N ASP A 208 -7.19 -15.42 -29.05
CA ASP A 208 -5.83 -14.97 -29.34
C ASP A 208 -5.45 -13.84 -28.37
N VAL A 209 -4.31 -13.99 -27.71
CA VAL A 209 -3.74 -13.02 -26.76
C VAL A 209 -3.59 -11.61 -27.37
N TRP A 210 -3.38 -11.50 -28.68
CA TRP A 210 -3.27 -10.21 -29.36
C TRP A 210 -4.56 -9.41 -29.37
N GLN A 211 -5.72 -10.06 -29.22
CA GLN A 211 -7.01 -9.37 -29.12
C GLN A 211 -7.14 -8.57 -27.81
N CYS A 212 -6.34 -8.89 -26.79
CA CYS A 212 -6.29 -8.18 -25.52
C CYS A 212 -5.46 -6.88 -25.59
N VAL A 213 -4.65 -6.71 -26.64
CA VAL A 213 -3.76 -5.56 -26.79
C VAL A 213 -4.53 -4.43 -27.48
N ARG A 214 -4.79 -3.34 -26.73
CA ARG A 214 -5.28 -2.10 -27.33
C ARG A 214 -4.11 -1.40 -28.04
N PRO A 215 -4.31 -0.90 -29.27
CA PRO A 215 -3.25 -0.20 -30.01
C PRO A 215 -2.80 1.09 -29.30
#